data_AF-A0A832I6S3-F1
#
_entry.id   AF-A0A832I6S3-F1
#
_cell.length_a   1.000
_cell.length_b   1.000
_cell.length_c   1.000
_cell.angle_alpha   90.00
_cell.angle_beta   90.00
_cell.angle_gamma   90.00
#
_symmetry.space_group_name_H-M   'P 1'
#
loop_
_entity.id
_entity.type
_entity.pdbx_description
1 polymer ?
#
loop_
_entity_poly.entity_id
_entity_poly.type
_entity_poly.pdbx_seq_one_letter_code
_entity_poly.pdbx_strand_id
1 'polypeptide(L)'
;MAKVYDGIAEIGPLVCLREREVVAIDLLKAIFSRLDGSEVSLCLPKKELALINFLMRSGFSERFHVARMFLKPFNAKDCFYLAESLERG
;
A
#
# COMPACT_ATOMS: atom_id res chain seq x y z
N MET A 1 2.71 1.51 -8.28
CA MET A 1 4.12 1.77 -8.63
C MET A 1 4.97 1.41 -7.42
N ALA A 2 6.25 1.08 -7.58
CA ALA A 2 7.14 0.78 -6.46
C ALA A 2 8.42 1.61 -6.58
N LYS A 3 8.84 2.28 -5.50
CA LYS A 3 10.13 2.95 -5.39
C LYS A 3 11.13 1.98 -4.81
N VAL A 4 12.19 1.65 -5.56
CA VAL A 4 13.21 0.68 -5.15
C VAL A 4 14.55 1.39 -4.93
N TYR A 5 15.17 1.17 -3.78
CA TYR A 5 16.49 1.69 -3.44
C TYR A 5 17.19 0.74 -2.48
N ASP A 6 18.42 0.33 -2.79
CA ASP A 6 19.30 -0.47 -1.92
C ASP A 6 18.62 -1.72 -1.28
N GLY A 7 17.92 -2.50 -2.11
CA GLY A 7 17.19 -3.71 -1.65
C GLY A 7 15.91 -3.43 -0.86
N ILE A 8 15.50 -2.17 -0.72
CA ILE A 8 14.25 -1.77 -0.08
C ILE A 8 13.28 -1.30 -1.17
N ALA A 9 12.03 -1.70 -1.08
CA ALA A 9 10.97 -1.28 -1.97
C ALA A 9 9.79 -0.68 -1.17
N GLU A 10 9.30 0.47 -1.63
CA GLU A 10 8.09 1.07 -1.10
C GLU A 10 6.99 1.06 -2.17
N ILE A 11 5.79 0.61 -1.81
CA ILE A 11 4.66 0.53 -2.72
C ILE A 11 3.66 1.64 -2.43
N GLY A 12 3.48 2.52 -3.41
CA GLY A 12 2.49 3.59 -3.39
C GLY A 12 2.61 4.53 -4.59
N PRO A 13 1.59 5.37 -4.85
CA PRO A 13 0.23 5.19 -4.36
C PRO A 13 -0.48 4.05 -5.12
N LEU A 14 -1.48 3.43 -4.49
CA LEU A 14 -2.46 2.58 -5.17
C LEU A 14 -3.85 3.14 -4.89
N VAL A 15 -4.59 3.45 -5.94
CA VAL A 15 -5.97 3.92 -5.85
C VAL A 15 -6.84 2.99 -6.67
N CYS A 16 -7.85 2.40 -6.04
CA CYS A 16 -8.78 1.50 -6.72
C CYS A 16 -10.19 1.70 -6.17
N LEU A 17 -11.21 1.63 -7.00
CA LEU A 17 -12.60 1.62 -6.53
C LEU A 17 -12.83 0.43 -5.60
N ARG A 18 -13.65 0.60 -4.57
CA ARG A 18 -13.92 -0.42 -3.56
C ARG A 18 -14.57 -1.68 -4.15
N GLU A 19 -15.40 -1.51 -5.17
CA GLU A 19 -16.00 -2.62 -5.94
C GLU A 19 -14.97 -3.45 -6.73
N ARG A 20 -13.75 -2.93 -6.88
CA ARG A 20 -12.65 -3.53 -7.65
C ARG A 20 -11.54 -4.03 -6.71
N GLU A 21 -11.90 -4.48 -5.50
CA GLU A 21 -10.96 -5.04 -4.51
C GLU A 21 -10.05 -6.12 -5.11
N VAL A 22 -10.63 -7.05 -5.87
CA VAL A 22 -9.90 -8.14 -6.52
C VAL A 22 -8.79 -7.58 -7.43
N VAL A 23 -9.08 -6.52 -8.18
CA VAL A 23 -8.10 -5.86 -9.05
C VAL A 23 -6.98 -5.21 -8.22
N ALA A 24 -7.30 -4.60 -7.08
CA ALA A 24 -6.29 -4.03 -6.19
C ALA A 24 -5.35 -5.11 -5.63
N ILE A 25 -5.91 -6.26 -5.24
CA ILE A 25 -5.14 -7.41 -4.75
C ILE A 25 -4.27 -8.01 -5.86
N ASP A 26 -4.79 -8.17 -7.07
CA ASP A 26 -4.04 -8.75 -8.18
C ASP A 26 -2.91 -7.81 -8.65
N LEU A 27 -3.13 -6.50 -8.61
CA LEU A 27 -2.06 -5.51 -8.81
C LEU A 27 -0.97 -5.64 -7.74
N LEU A 28 -1.32 -5.81 -6.46
CA LEU A 28 -0.34 -6.01 -5.40
C LEU A 28 0.46 -7.30 -5.61
N LYS A 29 -0.19 -8.42 -5.94
CA LYS A 29 0.51 -9.68 -6.25
C LYS A 29 1.49 -9.52 -7.41
N ALA A 30 1.07 -8.84 -8.49
CA ALA A 30 1.91 -8.59 -9.66
C ALA A 30 3.09 -7.67 -9.35
N ILE A 31 2.96 -6.76 -8.38
CA ILE A 31 4.07 -5.93 -7.90
C ILE A 31 5.01 -6.78 -7.04
N PHE A 32 4.49 -7.53 -6.07
CA PHE A 32 5.29 -8.38 -5.18
C PHE A 32 6.14 -9.40 -5.95
N SER A 33 5.60 -10.01 -7.01
CA SER A 33 6.35 -10.97 -7.83
C SER A 33 7.55 -10.34 -8.55
N ARG A 34 7.63 -9.01 -8.64
CA ARG A 34 8.74 -8.27 -9.25
C ARG A 34 9.73 -7.71 -8.21
N LEU A 35 9.41 -7.83 -6.93
CA LEU A 35 10.19 -7.31 -5.81
C LEU A 35 10.81 -8.44 -4.98
N ASP A 36 10.92 -9.63 -5.55
CA ASP A 36 11.50 -10.78 -4.86
C ASP A 36 12.93 -10.47 -4.39
N GLY A 37 13.22 -10.81 -3.14
CA GLY A 37 14.48 -10.46 -2.47
C GLY A 37 14.61 -9.02 -1.94
N SER A 38 13.58 -8.17 -2.05
CA SER A 38 13.57 -6.81 -1.46
C SER A 38 12.77 -6.74 -0.15
N GLU A 39 13.19 -5.88 0.79
CA GLU A 39 12.35 -5.51 1.94
C GLU A 39 11.22 -4.59 1.45
N VAL A 40 9.98 -5.06 1.49
CA VAL A 40 8.83 -4.30 0.99
C VAL A 40 8.10 -3.59 2.13
N SER A 41 7.82 -2.30 1.94
CA SER A 41 7.03 -1.47 2.85
C SER A 41 5.90 -0.75 2.11
N LEU A 42 4.84 -0.42 2.83
CA LEU A 42 3.66 0.25 2.31
C LEU A 42 2.88 0.89 3.45
N CYS A 43 2.10 1.92 3.14
CA CYS A 43 1.25 2.62 4.09
C CYS A 43 -0.21 2.55 3.64
N LEU A 44 -1.11 2.13 4.53
CA LEU A 44 -2.54 2.03 4.25
C LEU A 44 -3.41 2.54 5.41
N PRO A 45 -4.60 3.09 5.12
CA PRO A 45 -5.58 3.44 6.15
C PRO A 45 -6.10 2.20 6.89
N LYS A 46 -6.23 2.30 8.22
CA LYS A 46 -6.77 1.21 9.08
C LYS A 46 -8.17 0.72 8.68
N LYS A 47 -8.94 1.53 7.97
CA LYS A 47 -10.28 1.18 7.49
C LYS A 47 -10.28 0.15 6.34
N GLU A 48 -9.15 -0.07 5.68
CA GLU A 48 -9.06 -1.00 4.54
C GLU A 48 -8.75 -2.44 4.99
N LEU A 49 -9.67 -3.02 5.77
CA LEU A 49 -9.47 -4.33 6.42
C LEU A 49 -9.17 -5.47 5.45
N ALA A 50 -9.75 -5.46 4.24
CA ALA A 50 -9.52 -6.52 3.26
C ALA A 50 -8.06 -6.55 2.79
N LEU A 51 -7.49 -5.38 2.49
CA LEU A 51 -6.08 -5.24 2.13
C LEU A 51 -5.17 -5.60 3.30
N ILE A 52 -5.50 -5.15 4.52
CA ILE A 52 -4.75 -5.51 5.73
C ILE A 52 -4.70 -7.04 5.90
N ASN A 53 -5.85 -7.71 5.81
CA ASN A 53 -5.94 -9.17 5.95
C ASN A 53 -5.15 -9.90 4.87
N PHE A 54 -5.21 -9.43 3.62
CA PHE A 54 -4.42 -9.98 2.52
C PHE A 54 -2.91 -9.84 2.78
N LEU A 55 -2.47 -8.65 3.21
CA LEU A 55 -1.06 -8.37 3.49
C LEU A 55 -0.53 -9.21 4.65
N MET A 56 -1.29 -9.31 5.75
CA MET A 56 -0.93 -10.15 6.90
C MET A 56 -0.79 -11.63 6.51
N ARG A 57 -1.71 -12.14 5.67
CA ARG A 57 -1.60 -13.51 5.12
C ARG A 57 -0.42 -13.69 4.18
N SER A 58 0.06 -12.61 3.58
CA SER A 58 1.23 -12.59 2.70
C SER A 58 2.54 -12.38 3.47
N GLY A 59 2.51 -12.37 4.81
CA GLY A 59 3.71 -12.26 5.66
C GLY A 59 4.08 -10.84 6.09
N PHE A 60 3.29 -9.83 5.73
CA PHE A 60 3.50 -8.47 6.24
C PHE A 60 3.12 -8.38 7.72
N SER A 61 3.77 -7.48 8.43
CA SER A 61 3.42 -7.10 9.80
C SER A 61 3.31 -5.58 9.90
N GLU A 62 2.49 -5.12 10.84
CA GLU A 62 2.40 -3.69 11.13
C GLU A 62 3.63 -3.24 11.93
N ARG A 63 4.38 -2.27 11.39
CA ARG A 63 5.58 -1.74 12.03
C ARG A 63 5.29 -0.55 12.95
N PHE A 64 4.46 0.39 12.51
CA PHE A 64 4.04 1.57 13.28
C PHE A 64 2.82 2.23 12.62
N HIS A 65 2.15 3.12 13.38
CA HIS A 65 1.09 3.96 12.84
C HIS A 65 1.63 5.34 12.46
N VAL A 66 1.10 5.89 11.37
CA VAL A 66 1.36 7.28 10.97
C VAL A 66 0.09 8.12 11.07
N ALA A 67 0.21 9.31 11.64
CA ALA A 67 -0.83 10.33 11.53
C ALA A 67 -0.76 10.93 10.13
N ARG A 68 -1.79 10.71 9.32
CA ARG A 68 -1.78 11.17 7.94
C ARG A 68 -1.95 12.69 7.89
N MET A 69 -0.92 13.40 7.41
CA MET A 69 -1.00 14.82 7.12
C MET A 69 -1.39 15.02 5.66
N PHE A 70 -2.65 15.36 5.41
CA PHE A 70 -3.07 15.80 4.08
C PHE A 70 -2.94 17.31 3.96
N LEU A 71 -2.30 17.79 2.91
CA LEU A 71 -2.29 19.21 2.59
C LEU A 71 -3.68 19.73 2.14
N LYS A 72 -4.56 18.85 1.64
CA LYS A 72 -5.92 19.16 1.14
C LYS A 72 -6.92 18.03 1.44
N PRO A 73 -8.23 18.30 1.53
CA PRO A 73 -9.24 17.26 1.70
C PRO A 73 -9.11 16.19 0.61
N PHE A 74 -8.86 14.95 1.01
CA PHE A 74 -8.78 13.81 0.11
C PHE A 74 -10.10 13.05 0.14
N ASN A 75 -10.94 13.31 -0.86
CA ASN A 75 -12.21 12.60 -1.04
C ASN A 75 -11.98 11.24 -1.73
N ALA A 76 -11.37 10.29 -1.02
CA ALA A 76 -11.46 8.88 -1.37
C ALA A 76 -12.74 8.25 -0.82
N LYS A 77 -13.90 8.84 -1.17
CA LYS A 77 -15.16 8.13 -1.01
C LYS A 77 -15.12 6.98 -2.01
N ASP A 78 -15.39 5.78 -1.50
CA ASP A 78 -15.52 4.55 -2.30
C ASP A 78 -14.26 4.05 -3.01
N CYS A 79 -13.07 4.46 -2.56
CA CYS A 79 -11.80 3.92 -3.04
C CYS A 79 -10.97 3.28 -1.92
N PHE A 80 -10.32 2.16 -2.25
CA PHE A 80 -9.10 1.72 -1.58
C PHE A 80 -7.97 2.70 -1.89
N TYR A 81 -7.12 2.93 -0.89
CA TYR A 81 -5.99 3.83 -1.01
C TYR A 81 -4.78 3.30 -0.26
N LEU A 82 -3.66 3.11 -0.95
CA LEU A 82 -2.33 3.01 -0.34
C LEU A 82 -1.60 4.33 -0.55
N ALA A 83 -1.00 4.86 0.52
CA ALA A 83 -0.22 6.08 0.47
C ALA A 83 1.19 5.79 -0.05
N GLU A 84 1.69 6.68 -0.89
CA GLU A 84 3.12 6.88 -1.03
C GLU A 84 3.64 7.58 0.23
N SER A 85 4.76 7.10 0.78
CA SER A 85 5.45 7.76 1.88
C SER A 85 6.20 8.99 1.36
N LEU A 86 6.18 10.05 2.14
CA LEU A 86 7.00 11.24 1.88
C LEU A 86 8.36 11.19 2.59
N GLU A 87 8.60 10.17 3.42
CA GLU A 87 9.77 10.06 4.29
C GLU A 87 11.08 9.90 3.52
N ARG A 88 11.02 9.47 2.26
CA ARG A 88 12.20 9.27 1.42
C ARG A 88 11.90 9.77 0.02
N GLY A 89 12.00 11.08 -0.18
CA GLY A 89 12.04 11.76 -1.48
C GLY A 89 13.38 11.57 -2.15
#